data_AF-A0A158B265-F1
#
_entry.id   AF-A0A158B265-F1
#
_cell.length_a   1.000
_cell.length_b   1.000
_cell.length_c   1.000
_cell.angle_alpha   90.00
_cell.angle_beta   90.00
_cell.angle_gamma   90.00
#
_symmetry.space_group_name_H-M   'P 1'
#
loop_
_entity.id
_entity.type
_entity.pdbx_description
1 polymer ?
#
loop_
_entity_poly.entity_id
_entity_poly.type
_entity_poly.pdbx_seq_one_letter_code
_entity_poly.pdbx_strand_id
1 'polypeptide(L)'
;MFSRSELTREIARIMLRLEQRKLPKHPDWITQAIMRRHPLPKVTKHADFYEYNTRANVREAVAAQVRRAKLNTEAVPDRQGVLEGFERLQKEYLVERDGTEVAMPIESMSDEQLMEQFYKLQAMEKGLFQHGQEILRYIDLRRSARTGT
;
A
#
# COMPACT_ATOMS: atom_id res chain seq x y z
N MET A 1 6.23 18.27 22.04
CA MET A 1 5.67 16.90 22.08
C MET A 1 5.52 16.44 20.65
N PHE A 2 6.13 15.32 20.25
CA PHE A 2 6.05 14.83 18.87
C PHE A 2 4.65 14.27 18.62
N SER A 3 3.91 14.91 17.71
CA SER A 3 2.52 14.59 17.41
C SER A 3 2.40 13.54 16.30
N ARG A 4 1.25 12.85 16.26
CA ARG A 4 0.91 11.91 15.18
C ARG A 4 0.93 12.58 13.79
N SER A 5 0.58 13.85 13.73
CA SER A 5 0.60 14.65 12.51
C SER A 5 2.03 14.92 12.02
N GLU A 6 2.98 15.14 12.94
CA GLU A 6 4.40 15.29 12.61
C GLU A 6 5.02 13.98 12.11
N LEU A 7 4.71 12.86 12.78
CA LEU A 7 5.10 11.53 12.32
C LEU A 7 4.60 11.27 10.89
N THR A 8 3.32 11.56 10.64
CA THR A 8 2.68 11.38 9.33
C THR A 8 3.39 12.18 8.24
N ARG A 9 3.70 13.46 8.50
CA ARG A 9 4.44 14.33 7.56
C ARG A 9 5.89 13.87 7.35
N GLU A 10 6.50 13.28 8.36
CA GLU A 10 7.87 12.76 8.23
C GLU A 10 7.93 11.48 7.41
N ILE A 11 7.01 10.54 7.64
CA ILE A 11 6.87 9.33 6.82
C ILE A 11 6.69 9.73 5.35
N ALA A 12 5.75 10.64 5.06
CA ALA A 12 5.49 11.12 3.70
C ALA A 12 6.74 11.73 3.04
N ARG A 13 7.55 12.52 3.78
CA ARG A 13 8.81 13.08 3.27
C ARG A 13 9.84 11.99 2.94
N ILE A 14 9.91 10.92 3.72
CA ILE A 14 10.82 9.80 3.44
C ILE A 14 10.33 9.02 2.21
N MET A 15 9.03 8.72 2.13
CA MET A 15 8.43 8.03 0.99
C MET A 15 8.63 8.80 -0.32
N LEU A 16 8.45 10.12 -0.30
CA LEU A 16 8.69 10.98 -1.48
C LEU A 16 10.14 10.91 -1.96
N ARG A 17 11.12 10.88 -1.04
CA ARG A 17 12.53 10.74 -1.40
C ARG A 17 12.85 9.36 -1.99
N LEU A 18 12.21 8.30 -1.48
CA LEU A 18 12.35 6.96 -2.03
C LEU A 18 11.76 6.89 -3.44
N GLU A 19 10.60 7.51 -3.64
CA GLU A 19 9.94 7.61 -4.94
C GLU A 19 10.77 8.36 -5.98
N GLN A 20 11.30 9.53 -5.64
CA GLN A 20 12.18 10.31 -6.52
C GLN A 20 13.43 9.53 -6.96
N ARG A 21 13.87 8.58 -6.13
CA ARG A 21 15.03 7.73 -6.39
C ARG A 21 14.66 6.37 -6.98
N LYS A 22 13.37 6.12 -7.23
CA LYS A 22 12.84 4.82 -7.68
C LYS A 22 13.31 3.67 -6.77
N LEU A 23 13.27 3.88 -5.46
CA LEU A 23 13.65 2.88 -4.48
C LEU A 23 12.43 2.26 -3.79
N PRO A 24 12.53 1.00 -3.34
CA PRO A 24 11.47 0.34 -2.59
C PRO A 24 11.09 1.09 -1.31
N LYS A 25 9.79 1.23 -1.06
CA LYS A 25 9.23 1.82 0.16
C LYS A 25 9.04 0.74 1.24
N HIS A 26 10.14 0.16 1.72
CA HIS A 26 10.11 -0.92 2.71
C HIS A 26 9.75 -0.39 4.11
N PRO A 27 8.70 -0.93 4.78
CA PRO A 27 8.26 -0.43 6.08
C PRO A 27 9.35 -0.42 7.16
N ASP A 28 10.16 -1.48 7.25
CA ASP A 28 11.26 -1.52 8.23
C ASP A 28 12.36 -0.48 8.01
N TRP A 29 12.73 -0.23 6.75
CA TRP A 29 13.78 0.73 6.45
C TRP A 29 13.33 2.15 6.80
N ILE A 30 12.06 2.47 6.48
CA ILE A 30 11.46 3.76 6.83
C ILE A 30 11.33 3.88 8.36
N THR A 31 10.86 2.83 9.04
CA THR A 31 10.77 2.78 10.51
C THR A 31 12.13 3.02 11.15
N GLN A 32 13.17 2.32 10.70
CA GLN A 32 14.54 2.48 11.20
C GLN A 32 15.05 3.91 10.97
N ALA A 33 14.77 4.49 9.80
CA ALA A 33 15.17 5.85 9.47
C ALA A 33 14.52 6.89 10.40
N ILE A 34 13.26 6.68 10.78
CA ILE A 34 12.53 7.54 11.73
C ILE A 34 13.08 7.37 13.14
N MET A 35 13.20 6.12 13.62
CA MET A 35 13.71 5.84 14.97
C MET A 35 15.12 6.41 15.18
N ARG A 36 15.98 6.39 14.16
CA ARG A 36 17.33 6.98 14.22
C ARG A 36 17.32 8.51 14.37
N ARG A 37 16.29 9.21 13.86
CA ARG A 37 16.17 10.67 13.99
C ARG A 37 15.62 11.11 15.34
N HIS A 38 14.89 10.22 16.02
CA HIS A 38 14.25 10.47 17.30
C HIS A 38 14.72 9.43 18.34
N PRO A 39 16.01 9.42 18.71
CA PRO A 39 16.52 8.45 19.68
C PRO A 39 15.89 8.69 21.05
N LEU A 40 15.48 7.61 21.71
CA LEU A 40 15.00 7.69 23.09
C LEU A 40 16.16 8.01 24.05
N PRO A 41 15.91 8.76 25.14
CA PRO A 41 16.91 8.99 26.16
C PRO A 41 17.33 7.67 26.82
N LYS A 42 18.63 7.37 26.82
CA LYS A 42 19.20 6.12 27.36
C LYS A 42 19.07 5.94 28.89
N VAL A 43 18.52 6.93 29.61
CA VAL A 43 18.61 7.04 31.08
C VAL A 43 17.37 6.50 31.79
N THR A 44 16.37 5.99 31.07
CA THR A 44 15.16 5.46 31.70
C THR A 44 15.31 3.98 32.06
N LYS A 45 14.89 3.59 33.27
CA LYS A 45 14.83 2.20 33.77
C LYS A 45 14.10 1.22 32.84
N HIS A 46 13.27 1.73 31.93
CA HIS A 46 12.48 0.97 30.97
C HIS A 46 12.75 1.39 29.52
N ALA A 47 13.96 1.87 29.22
CA ALA A 47 14.33 2.36 27.88
C ALA A 47 13.99 1.36 26.78
N ASP A 48 14.35 0.09 26.95
CA ASP A 48 14.09 -0.97 25.97
C ASP A 48 12.60 -1.22 25.75
N PHE A 49 11.79 -1.17 26.81
CA PHE A 49 10.33 -1.30 26.71
C PHE A 49 9.73 -0.15 25.91
N TYR A 50 10.14 1.08 26.20
CA TYR A 50 9.67 2.24 25.44
C TYR A 50 10.16 2.22 23.99
N GLU A 51 11.37 1.74 23.74
CA GLU A 51 11.91 1.58 22.39
C GLU A 51 11.12 0.56 21.59
N TYR A 52 10.85 -0.61 22.17
CA TYR A 52 10.04 -1.66 21.55
C TYR A 52 8.64 -1.14 21.18
N ASN A 53 7.95 -0.52 22.14
CA ASN A 53 6.60 0.01 21.91
C ASN A 53 6.61 1.15 20.88
N THR A 54 7.59 2.06 20.95
CA THR A 54 7.71 3.16 19.98
C THR A 54 7.96 2.62 18.57
N ARG A 55 8.88 1.66 18.43
CA ARG A 55 9.17 1.01 17.16
C ARG A 55 7.93 0.35 16.57
N ALA A 56 7.17 -0.39 17.38
CA ALA A 56 5.95 -1.05 16.94
C ALA A 56 4.91 -0.03 16.41
N ASN A 57 4.66 1.04 17.17
CA ASN A 57 3.72 2.10 16.77
C ASN A 57 4.18 2.85 15.49
N VAL A 58 5.47 3.15 15.37
CA VAL A 58 6.02 3.79 14.17
C VAL A 58 5.90 2.86 12.97
N ARG A 59 6.23 1.57 13.12
CA ARG A 59 6.09 0.57 12.05
C ARG A 59 4.65 0.46 11.58
N GLU A 60 3.70 0.42 12.49
CA GLU A 60 2.28 0.35 12.14
C GLU A 60 1.85 1.58 11.33
N ALA A 61 2.24 2.78 11.77
CA ALA A 61 1.94 4.02 11.06
C ALA A 61 2.58 4.05 9.65
N VAL A 62 3.81 3.58 9.52
CA VAL A 62 4.51 3.45 8.23
C VAL A 62 3.80 2.45 7.32
N ALA A 63 3.50 1.24 7.83
CA ALA A 63 2.82 0.20 7.05
C ALA A 63 1.44 0.64 6.59
N ALA A 64 0.70 1.41 7.42
CA ALA A 64 -0.56 2.02 7.02
C ALA A 64 -0.39 3.02 5.86
N GLN A 65 0.66 3.85 5.86
CA GLN A 65 0.92 4.77 4.74
C GLN A 65 1.35 4.04 3.47
N VAL A 66 2.24 3.04 3.58
CA VAL A 66 2.64 2.20 2.44
C VAL A 66 1.42 1.54 1.80
N ARG A 67 0.50 1.00 2.61
CA ARG A 67 -0.75 0.43 2.11
C ARG A 67 -1.71 1.46 1.52
N ARG A 68 -1.79 2.67 2.07
CA ARG A 68 -2.66 3.74 1.55
C ARG A 68 -2.23 4.28 0.19
N ALA A 69 -0.96 4.14 -0.19
CA ALA A 69 -0.54 4.44 -1.56
C ALA A 69 -1.32 3.62 -2.62
N LYS A 70 -1.90 2.47 -2.24
CA LYS A 70 -2.83 1.65 -3.05
C LYS A 70 -4.17 2.33 -3.37
N LEU A 71 -4.61 3.30 -2.56
CA LEU A 71 -6.01 3.76 -2.52
C LEU A 71 -6.27 5.10 -3.22
N ASN A 72 -5.25 5.76 -3.78
CA ASN A 72 -5.49 6.84 -4.75
C ASN A 72 -5.86 6.25 -6.13
N THR A 73 -6.98 5.52 -6.13
CA THR A 73 -7.75 5.12 -7.32
C THR A 73 -8.81 6.16 -7.65
N GLU A 74 -8.89 7.28 -6.92
CA GLU A 74 -9.64 8.44 -7.38
C GLU A 74 -9.07 8.85 -8.73
N ALA A 75 -9.95 8.86 -9.73
CA ALA A 75 -9.70 9.26 -11.11
C ALA A 75 -9.41 10.76 -11.24
N VAL A 76 -8.63 11.32 -10.33
CA VAL A 76 -7.84 12.52 -10.62
C VAL A 76 -6.74 12.04 -11.56
N PRO A 77 -6.60 12.60 -12.78
CA PRO A 77 -5.49 12.27 -13.66
C PRO A 77 -4.21 12.85 -13.06
N ASP A 78 -3.71 12.22 -12.00
CA ASP A 78 -2.50 12.63 -11.32
C ASP A 78 -1.32 12.03 -12.08
N ARG A 79 -0.94 12.74 -13.16
CA ARG A 79 0.28 12.56 -13.97
C ARG A 79 0.84 11.15 -13.84
N GLN A 80 0.10 10.16 -14.37
CA GLN A 80 0.66 8.83 -14.59
C GLN A 80 1.99 9.06 -15.31
N GLY A 81 3.07 8.46 -14.81
CA GLY A 81 4.29 8.42 -15.58
C GLY A 81 3.94 7.56 -16.77
N VAL A 82 3.56 8.21 -17.86
CA VAL A 82 3.24 7.53 -19.11
C VAL A 82 4.56 6.92 -19.55
N LEU A 83 4.74 5.63 -19.27
CA LEU A 83 5.59 4.83 -20.14
C LEU A 83 4.88 4.90 -21.50
N GLU A 84 5.57 5.45 -22.49
CA GLU A 84 5.01 5.65 -23.82
C GLU A 84 4.38 4.34 -24.32
N GLY A 85 3.06 4.36 -24.56
CA GLY A 85 2.29 3.18 -24.95
C GLY A 85 1.46 2.47 -23.87
N PHE A 86 1.48 2.90 -22.60
CA PHE A 86 0.74 2.24 -21.51
C PHE A 86 -0.26 3.18 -20.79
N GLU A 87 -1.55 2.86 -20.85
CA GLU A 87 -2.64 3.70 -20.28
C GLU A 87 -3.01 3.39 -18.82
N ARG A 88 -2.69 2.19 -18.33
CA ARG A 88 -3.21 1.67 -17.05
C ARG A 88 -2.14 1.11 -16.11
N LEU A 89 -0.87 1.24 -16.49
CA LEU A 89 0.24 0.70 -15.73
C LEU A 89 0.46 1.56 -14.47
N GLN A 90 0.54 0.93 -13.31
CA GLN A 90 0.78 1.64 -12.06
C GLN A 90 2.26 1.98 -11.93
N LYS A 91 2.57 3.13 -11.32
CA LYS A 91 3.96 3.52 -11.02
C LYS A 91 4.63 2.59 -10.02
N GLU A 92 3.84 2.01 -9.13
CA GLU A 92 4.31 1.09 -8.10
C GLU A 92 3.27 0.02 -7.80
N TYR A 93 3.75 -1.17 -7.44
CA TYR A 93 2.93 -2.29 -7.01
C TYR A 93 3.34 -2.73 -5.61
N LEU A 94 2.37 -3.16 -4.81
CA LEU A 94 2.65 -3.86 -3.56
C LEU A 94 3.08 -5.29 -3.87
N VAL A 95 4.25 -5.67 -3.37
CA VAL A 95 4.75 -7.05 -3.37
C VAL A 95 4.95 -7.50 -1.94
N GLU A 96 4.75 -8.78 -1.69
CA GLU A 96 5.12 -9.39 -0.43
C GLU A 96 6.60 -9.80 -0.51
N ARG A 97 7.41 -9.35 0.45
CA ARG A 97 8.79 -9.78 0.65
C ARG A 97 9.00 -10.05 2.12
N ASP A 98 9.50 -11.24 2.45
CA ASP A 98 9.79 -11.66 3.84
C ASP A 98 8.60 -11.41 4.79
N GLY A 99 7.38 -11.74 4.34
CA GLY A 99 6.14 -11.54 5.10
C GLY A 99 5.71 -10.08 5.29
N THR A 100 6.32 -9.15 4.56
CA THR A 100 6.02 -7.71 4.63
C THR A 100 5.60 -7.17 3.26
N GLU A 101 4.54 -6.37 3.23
CA GLU A 101 4.14 -5.63 2.03
C GLU A 101 5.10 -4.46 1.78
N VAL A 102 5.71 -4.45 0.60
CA VAL A 102 6.65 -3.43 0.13
C VAL A 102 6.08 -2.80 -1.14
N ALA A 103 5.97 -1.47 -1.19
CA ALA A 103 5.68 -0.78 -2.43
C ALA A 103 6.96 -0.71 -3.28
N MET A 104 6.93 -1.43 -4.39
CA MET A 104 8.01 -1.52 -5.37
C MET A 104 7.68 -0.65 -6.58
N PRO A 105 8.54 0.32 -6.94
CA PRO A 105 8.46 1.01 -8.23
C PRO A 105 8.52 0.01 -9.37
N ILE A 106 7.73 0.22 -10.41
CA ILE A 106 7.65 -0.71 -11.54
C ILE A 106 9.02 -0.91 -12.21
N GLU A 107 9.83 0.14 -12.30
CA GLU A 107 11.16 0.07 -12.91
C GLU A 107 12.17 -0.72 -12.07
N SER A 108 11.81 -1.09 -10.84
CA SER A 108 12.61 -1.93 -9.93
C SER A 108 12.05 -3.33 -9.75
N MET A 109 10.95 -3.67 -10.42
CA MET A 109 10.37 -5.01 -10.39
C MET A 109 11.09 -5.92 -11.39
N SER A 110 11.30 -7.18 -11.00
CA SER A 110 11.73 -8.21 -11.97
C SER A 110 10.55 -8.70 -12.82
N ASP A 111 10.85 -9.36 -13.94
CA ASP A 111 9.84 -9.92 -14.83
C ASP A 111 8.96 -10.95 -14.09
N GLU A 112 9.53 -11.75 -13.19
CA GLU A 112 8.77 -12.69 -12.36
C GLU A 112 7.76 -11.96 -11.47
N GLN A 113 8.18 -10.85 -10.86
CA GLN A 113 7.30 -10.04 -10.02
C GLN A 113 6.18 -9.38 -10.84
N LEU A 114 6.46 -8.97 -12.08
CA LEU A 114 5.45 -8.43 -13.00
C LEU A 114 4.46 -9.53 -13.43
N MET A 115 4.95 -10.74 -13.70
CA MET A 115 4.10 -11.89 -14.01
C MET A 115 3.19 -12.28 -12.84
N GLU A 116 3.67 -12.20 -11.60
CA GLU A 116 2.81 -12.39 -10.42
C GLU A 116 1.68 -11.35 -10.36
N GLN A 117 1.96 -10.08 -10.67
CA GLN A 117 0.91 -9.05 -10.73
C GLN A 117 -0.10 -9.34 -11.84
N PHE A 118 0.36 -9.79 -13.01
CA PHE A 118 -0.52 -10.22 -14.10
C PHE A 118 -1.49 -11.32 -13.65
N TYR A 119 -0.99 -12.37 -13.00
CA TYR A 119 -1.86 -13.46 -12.52
C TYR A 119 -2.83 -13.00 -11.43
N LYS A 120 -2.42 -12.08 -10.54
CA LYS A 120 -3.32 -11.47 -9.55
C LYS A 120 -4.45 -10.70 -10.24
N LEU A 121 -4.15 -9.91 -11.26
CA LEU A 121 -5.15 -9.15 -12.01
C LEU A 121 -6.12 -10.08 -12.75
N GLN A 122 -5.64 -11.15 -13.39
CA GLN A 122 -6.51 -12.17 -13.99
C GLN A 122 -7.42 -12.86 -12.96
N ALA A 123 -6.92 -13.16 -11.77
CA ALA A 123 -7.73 -13.74 -10.71
C ALA A 123 -8.84 -12.77 -10.25
N MET A 124 -8.51 -11.48 -10.11
CA MET A 124 -9.48 -10.43 -9.79
C MET A 124 -10.53 -10.27 -10.88
N GLU A 125 -10.14 -10.27 -12.16
CA GLU A 125 -11.05 -10.22 -13.29
C GLU A 125 -12.10 -11.34 -13.22
N LYS A 126 -11.65 -12.59 -13.00
CA LYS A 126 -12.54 -13.74 -12.84
C LYS A 126 -13.51 -13.55 -11.67
N GLY A 127 -13.03 -13.08 -10.53
CA GLY A 127 -13.85 -12.81 -9.35
C GLY A 127 -14.89 -11.71 -9.58
N LEU A 128 -14.50 -10.61 -10.23
CA LEU A 128 -15.40 -9.51 -10.59
C LEU A 128 -16.47 -9.96 -11.59
N PHE A 129 -16.10 -10.77 -12.57
CA PHE A 129 -17.05 -11.37 -13.51
C PHE A 129 -18.07 -12.25 -12.79
N GLN A 130 -17.63 -13.16 -11.92
CA GLN A 130 -18.51 -14.01 -11.11
C GLN A 130 -19.44 -13.17 -10.22
N HIS A 131 -18.91 -12.12 -9.59
CA HIS A 131 -19.70 -11.21 -8.77
C HIS A 131 -20.78 -10.49 -9.60
N GLY A 132 -20.46 -10.04 -10.82
CA GLY A 132 -21.45 -9.50 -11.74
C GLY A 132 -22.58 -10.48 -12.07
N GLN A 133 -22.26 -11.77 -12.25
CA GLN A 133 -23.25 -12.81 -12.48
C GLN A 133 -24.16 -13.04 -11.25
N GLU A 134 -23.63 -12.93 -10.03
CA GLU A 134 -24.46 -12.97 -8.81
C GLU A 134 -25.43 -11.78 -8.74
N ILE A 135 -24.98 -10.58 -9.12
CA ILE A 135 -25.85 -9.39 -9.18
C ILE A 135 -27.00 -9.60 -10.17
N LEU A 136 -26.73 -10.16 -11.36
CA LEU A 136 -27.77 -10.49 -12.34
C LEU A 136 -28.77 -11.49 -11.78
N ARG A 137 -28.29 -12.58 -11.16
CA ARG A 137 -29.15 -13.57 -10.51
C ARG A 137 -30.03 -12.96 -9.41
N TYR A 138 -29.46 -12.05 -8.62
CA TYR A 138 -30.22 -11.34 -7.59
C TYR A 138 -31.31 -10.43 -8.18
N ILE A 139 -31.03 -9.74 -9.30
CA ILE A 139 -32.03 -8.92 -10.01
C ILE A 139 -33.18 -9.80 -10.50
N ASP A 140 -32.90 -10.96 -11.08
CA ASP A 140 -33.93 -11.87 -11.60
C ASP A 140 -34.78 -12.44 -10.47
N LEU A 141 -34.15 -12.88 -9.37
CA LEU A 141 -34.87 -13.28 -8.15
C LEU A 141 -35.80 -12.17 -7.65
N ARG A 142 -35.29 -10.93 -7.58
CA ARG A 142 -36.06 -9.75 -7.14
C ARG A 142 -37.23 -9.44 -8.09
N ARG A 143 -37.09 -9.68 -9.39
CA ARG A 143 -38.15 -9.47 -10.39
C ARG A 143 -39.24 -10.53 -10.26
N SER A 144 -38.86 -11.81 -10.17
CA SER A 144 -39.80 -12.93 -10.01
C SER A 144 -40.65 -12.80 -8.74
N ALA A 145 -40.06 -12.33 -7.64
CA ALA A 145 -40.78 -12.05 -6.40
C ALA A 145 -41.80 -10.89 -6.52
N ARG A 146 -41.67 -10.01 -7.52
CA ARG A 146 -42.58 -8.88 -7.75
C ARG A 146 -43.71 -9.19 -8.73
N THR A 147 -43.56 -10.21 -9.57
CA THR A 147 -44.58 -10.66 -10.54
C THR A 147 -45.47 -11.80 -10.03
N GLY A 148 -45.19 -12.35 -8.85
CA GLY A 148 -45.98 -13.40 -8.20
C GLY A 148 -47.14 -12.89 -7.34
N THR A 149 -48.03 -12.08 -7.91
CA THR A 149 -49.40 -11.76 -7.42
C THR A 149 -50.39 -12.16 -8.50
#